data_AF-A0A345WQ43-F1
#
_entry.id   AF-A0A345WQ43-F1
#
_cell.length_a   1.000
_cell.length_b   1.000
_cell.length_c   1.000
_cell.angle_alpha   90.00
_cell.angle_beta   90.00
_cell.angle_gamma   90.00
#
_symmetry.space_group_name_H-M   'P 1'
#
loop_
_entity.id
_entity.type
_entity.pdbx_description
1 polymer ?
#
loop_
_entity_poly.entity_id
_entity_poly.type
_entity_poly.pdbx_seq_one_letter_code
_entity_poly.pdbx_strand_id
1 'polypeptide(L)'
;MTADIRLLRWPERDRDDYERLAAAIERVRSAAARTRGEMAATVPTGPVEPSDLERAKALLAQRRARDRAAGALAEVFGEPAWDLLLAMFVAEGEQRVLHLAEAVEAAGIRLPVARRWLAVMGERGLIAGGDDDPDPRLTLSAQGRTLVLRCVSEV
;
A
#
# COMPACT_ATOMS: atom_id res chain seq x y z
N MET A 1 27.18 -0.25 1.40
CA MET A 1 26.16 -0.03 2.45
C MET A 1 24.94 0.53 1.75
N THR A 2 24.03 -0.35 1.33
CA THR A 2 22.73 0.07 0.79
C THR A 2 21.84 0.28 2.00
N ALA A 3 21.46 1.53 2.28
CA ALA A 3 20.47 1.80 3.31
C ALA A 3 19.14 1.26 2.80
N ASP A 4 18.76 0.10 3.32
CA ASP A 4 17.50 -0.56 3.03
C ASP A 4 16.39 0.25 3.75
N ILE A 5 15.83 1.24 3.06
CA ILE A 5 14.75 2.07 3.61
C ILE A 5 13.51 1.19 3.68
N ARG A 6 13.27 0.58 4.84
CA ARG A 6 12.02 -0.16 5.10
C ARG A 6 10.91 0.84 5.43
N LEU A 7 9.85 0.86 4.63
CA LEU A 7 8.59 1.51 5.00
C LEU A 7 7.96 0.79 6.20
N LEU A 8 8.28 1.26 7.41
CA LEU A 8 7.64 0.85 8.66
C LEU A 8 6.43 1.76 8.92
N ARG A 9 5.24 1.18 9.11
CA ARG A 9 4.04 1.93 9.47
C ARG A 9 4.01 2.15 10.98
N TRP A 10 3.85 3.41 11.39
CA TRP A 10 3.60 3.80 12.77
C TRP A 10 2.28 4.58 12.83
N PRO A 11 1.26 4.17 13.62
CA PRO A 11 0.05 4.97 13.82
C PRO A 11 0.39 6.31 14.49
N GLU A 12 -0.14 7.45 14.04
CA GLU A 12 0.26 8.80 14.49
C GLU A 12 0.23 9.01 16.01
N ARG A 13 -0.66 8.30 16.71
CA ARG A 13 -0.81 8.38 18.18
C ARG A 13 0.26 7.60 18.94
N ASP A 14 0.87 6.60 18.31
CA ASP A 14 1.67 5.59 18.99
C ASP A 14 3.16 5.93 19.04
N ARG A 15 3.64 6.96 18.30
CA ARG A 15 5.09 7.20 18.14
C ARG A 15 5.70 7.72 19.43
N ASP A 16 5.09 8.78 19.95
CA ASP A 16 5.50 9.37 21.21
C ASP A 16 5.24 8.42 22.38
N ASP A 17 4.16 7.63 22.33
CA ASP A 17 3.84 6.63 23.35
C ASP A 17 4.83 5.46 23.33
N TYR A 18 5.35 5.08 22.16
CA TYR A 18 6.39 4.05 22.05
C TYR A 18 7.76 4.55 22.47
N GLU A 19 8.14 5.78 22.12
CA GLU A 19 9.39 6.36 22.62
C GLU A 19 9.36 6.48 24.15
N ARG A 20 8.23 6.91 24.71
CA ARG A 20 7.99 6.94 26.17
C ARG A 20 8.01 5.54 26.79
N LEU A 21 7.41 4.55 26.14
CA LEU A 21 7.33 3.16 26.61
C LEU A 21 8.69 2.46 26.51
N ALA A 22 9.43 2.61 25.42
CA ALA A 22 10.77 2.07 25.24
C ALA A 22 11.73 2.65 26.29
N ALA A 23 11.67 3.97 26.52
CA ALA A 23 12.44 4.63 27.59
C ALA A 23 12.02 4.18 29.00
N ALA A 24 10.75 3.79 29.21
CA ALA A 24 10.27 3.24 30.47
C ALA A 24 10.73 1.78 30.68
N ILE A 25 10.69 0.96 29.63
CA ILE A 25 11.15 -0.43 29.65
C ILE A 25 12.66 -0.49 29.94
N GLU A 26 13.45 0.41 29.36
CA GLU A 26 14.89 0.45 29.62
C GLU A 26 15.20 0.86 31.07
N ARG A 27 14.41 1.79 31.63
CA ARG A 27 14.49 2.16 33.06
C ARG A 27 14.12 0.98 33.97
N VAL A 28 13.10 0.22 33.62
CA VAL A 28 12.67 -0.97 34.38
C VAL A 28 13.68 -2.11 34.25
N ARG A 29 14.25 -2.36 33.07
CA ARG A 29 15.34 -3.33 32.86
C ARG A 29 16.58 -2.97 33.66
N SER A 30 16.98 -1.69 33.63
CA SER A 30 18.11 -1.17 34.40
C SER A 30 17.87 -1.22 35.91
N ALA A 31 16.61 -1.12 36.35
CA ALA A 31 16.22 -1.28 37.75
C ALA A 31 16.09 -2.76 38.16
N ALA A 32 15.58 -3.62 37.29
CA ALA A 32 15.45 -5.06 37.50
C ALA A 32 16.80 -5.80 37.47
N ALA A 33 17.79 -5.29 36.72
CA ALA A 33 19.17 -5.76 36.80
C ALA A 33 19.80 -5.58 38.21
N ARG A 34 19.20 -4.74 39.07
CA ARG A 34 19.61 -4.55 40.47
C ARG A 34 18.89 -5.48 41.46
N THR A 35 17.86 -6.22 41.02
CA THR A 35 17.02 -7.06 41.90
C THR A 35 16.86 -8.45 41.28
N ARG A 36 17.45 -9.48 41.93
CA ARG A 36 17.53 -10.86 41.43
C ARG A 36 16.19 -11.62 41.54
N GLY A 37 15.18 -11.19 40.78
CA GLY A 37 13.89 -11.88 40.68
C GLY A 37 13.39 -11.92 39.24
N GLU A 38 13.10 -13.11 38.73
CA GLU A 38 12.54 -13.32 37.39
C GLU A 38 11.12 -12.77 37.32
N MET A 39 10.94 -11.62 36.68
CA MET A 39 9.64 -11.10 36.29
C MET A 39 9.41 -11.37 34.80
N ALA A 40 8.38 -12.16 34.50
CA ALA A 40 7.86 -12.33 33.15
C ALA A 40 7.13 -11.05 32.73
N ALA A 41 7.85 -10.10 32.13
CA ALA A 41 7.26 -8.94 31.49
C ALA A 41 6.79 -9.30 30.07
N THR A 42 5.52 -9.04 29.75
CA THR A 42 5.01 -9.14 28.38
C THR A 42 5.69 -8.06 27.53
N VAL A 43 6.52 -8.48 26.58
CA VAL A 43 7.21 -7.56 25.67
C VAL A 43 6.18 -6.97 24.69
N PRO A 44 6.06 -5.63 24.57
CA PRO A 44 5.20 -5.02 23.56
C PRO A 44 5.61 -5.51 22.17
N THR A 45 4.64 -5.86 21.34
CA THR A 45 4.88 -6.25 19.96
C THR A 45 5.54 -5.09 19.23
N GLY A 46 6.74 -5.32 18.69
CA GLY A 46 7.45 -4.32 17.89
C GLY A 46 6.72 -4.00 16.58
N PRO A 47 7.24 -3.05 15.78
CA PRO A 47 6.67 -2.73 14.48
C PRO A 47 6.56 -4.00 13.62
N VAL A 48 5.39 -4.23 13.04
CA VAL A 48 5.12 -5.33 12.12
C VAL A 48 5.38 -4.85 10.70
N GLU A 49 6.03 -5.68 9.89
CA GLU A 49 6.20 -5.36 8.47
C GLU A 49 4.82 -5.35 7.80
N PRO A 50 4.46 -4.27 7.08
CA PRO A 50 3.19 -4.22 6.39
C PRO A 50 3.13 -5.32 5.34
N SER A 51 1.97 -5.97 5.27
CA SER A 51 1.64 -6.89 4.19
C SER A 51 1.70 -6.19 2.82
N ASP A 52 1.87 -6.95 1.75
CA ASP A 52 1.89 -6.39 0.38
C ASP A 52 0.60 -5.61 0.07
N LEU A 53 -0.55 -6.04 0.62
CA LEU A 53 -1.82 -5.32 0.51
C LEU A 53 -1.77 -3.95 1.19
N GLU A 54 -1.20 -3.88 2.40
CA GLU A 54 -1.03 -2.62 3.12
C GLU A 54 -0.04 -1.69 2.41
N ARG A 55 1.04 -2.24 1.84
CA ARG A 55 1.98 -1.47 1.01
C ARG A 55 1.30 -0.91 -0.23
N ALA A 56 0.53 -1.73 -0.95
CA ALA A 56 -0.24 -1.29 -2.11
C ALA A 56 -1.25 -0.18 -1.76
N LYS A 57 -1.98 -0.33 -0.65
CA LYS A 57 -2.89 0.70 -0.13
C LYS A 57 -2.15 2.00 0.21
N ALA A 58 -1.03 1.90 0.91
CA ALA A 58 -0.22 3.06 1.31
C ALA A 58 0.31 3.81 0.08
N LEU A 59 0.79 3.08 -0.93
CA LEU A 59 1.29 3.66 -2.19
C LEU A 59 0.19 4.39 -2.95
N LEU A 60 -0.98 3.76 -3.13
CA LEU A 60 -2.11 4.39 -3.80
C LEU A 60 -2.58 5.64 -3.03
N ALA A 61 -2.70 5.54 -1.70
CA ALA A 61 -3.09 6.66 -0.85
C ALA A 61 -2.08 7.83 -0.90
N GLN A 62 -0.78 7.53 -0.88
CA GLN A 62 0.30 8.51 -0.98
C GLN A 62 0.24 9.26 -2.32
N ARG A 63 -0.05 8.54 -3.41
CA ARG A 63 -0.24 9.13 -4.74
C ARG A 63 -1.44 10.06 -4.80
N ARG A 64 -2.60 9.60 -4.30
CA ARG A 64 -3.80 10.45 -4.22
C ARG A 64 -3.58 11.67 -3.32
N ALA A 65 -2.82 11.54 -2.22
CA ALA A 65 -2.46 12.65 -1.35
C ALA A 65 -1.56 13.67 -2.07
N ARG A 66 -0.57 13.20 -2.84
CA ARG A 66 0.27 14.04 -3.68
C ARG A 66 -0.55 14.82 -4.70
N ASP A 67 -1.47 14.16 -5.40
CA ASP A 67 -2.32 14.80 -6.41
C ASP A 67 -3.22 15.87 -5.78
N ARG A 68 -3.81 15.61 -4.61
CA ARG A 68 -4.57 16.63 -3.86
C ARG A 68 -3.71 17.82 -3.45
N ALA A 69 -2.48 17.59 -3.00
CA ALA A 69 -1.56 18.65 -2.62
C ALA A 69 -1.10 19.50 -3.83
N ALA A 70 -0.99 18.89 -5.01
CA ALA A 70 -0.60 19.55 -6.25
C ALA A 70 -1.73 20.34 -6.92
N GLY A 71 -3.00 20.01 -6.63
CA GLY A 71 -4.17 20.71 -7.16
C GLY A 71 -4.19 20.70 -8.69
N ALA A 72 -4.24 21.89 -9.31
CA ALA A 72 -4.24 22.04 -10.76
C ALA A 72 -2.99 21.47 -11.45
N LEU A 73 -1.87 21.34 -10.72
CA LEU A 73 -0.63 20.76 -11.23
C LEU A 73 -0.58 19.23 -11.11
N ALA A 74 -1.63 18.57 -10.60
CA ALA A 74 -1.61 17.11 -10.42
C ALA A 74 -1.29 16.34 -11.70
N GLU A 75 -1.67 16.88 -12.87
CA GLU A 75 -1.42 16.26 -14.18
C GLU A 75 0.06 16.10 -14.54
N VAL A 76 0.98 16.80 -13.85
CA VAL A 76 2.43 16.63 -14.04
C VAL A 76 2.93 15.31 -13.45
N PHE A 77 2.16 14.70 -12.54
CA PHE A 77 2.43 13.39 -12.00
C PHE A 77 1.60 12.36 -12.79
N GLY A 78 2.25 11.37 -13.39
CA GLY A 78 1.55 10.46 -14.29
C GLY A 78 2.09 9.05 -14.28
N GLU A 79 1.41 8.14 -13.54
CA GLU A 79 1.52 6.69 -13.80
C GLU A 79 0.14 6.00 -13.74
N PRO A 80 -0.80 6.35 -14.63
CA PRO A 80 -2.18 5.86 -14.56
C PRO A 80 -2.31 4.32 -14.59
N ALA A 81 -1.46 3.64 -15.37
CA ALA A 81 -1.45 2.19 -15.43
C ALA A 81 -1.09 1.57 -14.08
N TRP A 82 -0.11 2.14 -13.38
CA TRP A 82 0.30 1.68 -12.06
C TRP A 82 -0.81 1.89 -11.03
N ASP A 83 -1.47 3.04 -11.05
CA ASP A 83 -2.57 3.33 -10.14
C ASP A 83 -3.76 2.36 -10.35
N LEU A 84 -4.07 2.00 -11.60
CA LEU A 84 -5.07 0.98 -11.93
C LEU A 84 -4.65 -0.42 -11.45
N LEU A 85 -3.39 -0.81 -11.64
CA LEU A 85 -2.84 -2.08 -11.13
C LEU A 85 -2.93 -2.19 -9.61
N LEU A 86 -2.58 -1.11 -8.91
CA LEU A 86 -2.74 -1.01 -7.46
C LEU A 86 -4.21 -1.13 -7.03
N ALA A 87 -5.13 -0.44 -7.71
CA ALA A 87 -6.55 -0.51 -7.39
C ALA A 87 -7.11 -1.93 -7.55
N MET A 88 -6.76 -2.63 -8.65
CA MET A 88 -7.15 -4.03 -8.87
C MET A 88 -6.55 -4.96 -7.81
N PHE A 89 -5.27 -4.80 -7.48
CA PHE A 89 -4.60 -5.61 -6.45
C PHE A 89 -5.23 -5.43 -5.06
N VAL A 90 -5.56 -4.19 -4.70
CA VAL A 90 -6.25 -3.89 -3.43
C VAL A 90 -7.63 -4.55 -3.40
N ALA A 91 -8.40 -4.44 -4.49
CA ALA A 91 -9.71 -5.08 -4.58
C ALA A 91 -9.64 -6.62 -4.45
N GLU A 92 -8.68 -7.25 -5.13
CA GLU A 92 -8.44 -8.69 -5.01
C GLU A 92 -8.07 -9.10 -3.58
N GLY A 93 -7.19 -8.35 -2.92
CA GLY A 93 -6.79 -8.60 -1.53
C GLY A 93 -7.93 -8.41 -0.53
N GLU A 94 -8.89 -7.55 -0.84
CA GLU A 94 -10.13 -7.35 -0.08
C GLU A 94 -11.26 -8.32 -0.47
N GLN A 95 -11.00 -9.25 -1.40
CA GLN A 95 -11.97 -10.20 -1.93
C GLN A 95 -13.24 -9.54 -2.49
N ARG A 96 -13.11 -8.32 -3.04
CA ARG A 96 -14.21 -7.57 -3.65
C ARG A 96 -14.09 -7.54 -5.17
N VAL A 97 -15.23 -7.35 -5.82
CA VAL A 97 -15.27 -7.01 -7.25
C VAL A 97 -14.84 -5.55 -7.41
N LEU A 98 -14.13 -5.24 -8.49
CA LEU A 98 -13.80 -3.88 -8.88
C LEU A 98 -14.33 -3.64 -10.28
N HIS A 99 -15.17 -2.62 -10.44
CA HIS A 99 -15.64 -2.15 -11.73
C HIS A 99 -14.79 -0.99 -12.24
N LEU A 100 -14.90 -0.69 -13.54
CA LEU A 100 -14.13 0.37 -14.18
C LEU A 100 -14.39 1.74 -13.53
N ALA A 101 -15.64 2.09 -13.24
CA ALA A 101 -15.98 3.36 -12.60
C ALA A 101 -15.25 3.53 -11.25
N GLU A 102 -15.26 2.49 -10.42
CA GLU A 102 -14.57 2.47 -9.12
C GLU A 102 -13.05 2.55 -9.29
N ALA A 103 -12.49 1.87 -10.29
CA ALA A 103 -11.05 1.90 -10.57
C ALA A 103 -10.59 3.28 -11.03
N VAL A 104 -11.41 3.97 -11.84
CA VAL A 104 -11.15 5.34 -12.30
C VAL A 104 -11.12 6.31 -11.13
N GLU A 105 -12.06 6.18 -10.19
CA GLU A 105 -12.10 6.98 -8.98
C GLU A 105 -10.88 6.71 -8.10
N ALA A 106 -10.58 5.43 -7.82
CA ALA A 106 -9.44 5.03 -7.00
C ALA A 106 -8.09 5.49 -7.58
N ALA A 107 -7.94 5.43 -8.91
CA ALA A 107 -6.77 5.93 -9.61
C ALA A 107 -6.77 7.46 -9.79
N GLY A 108 -7.89 8.15 -9.54
CA GLY A 108 -8.04 9.60 -9.70
C GLY A 108 -7.72 10.11 -11.11
N ILE A 109 -8.13 9.35 -12.13
CA ILE A 109 -7.90 9.67 -13.55
C ILE A 109 -9.23 9.89 -14.29
N ARG A 110 -9.17 10.32 -15.56
CA ARG A 110 -10.36 10.43 -16.41
C ARG A 110 -10.67 9.11 -17.10
N LEU A 111 -11.96 8.81 -17.33
CA LEU A 111 -12.41 7.56 -17.96
C LEU A 111 -11.72 7.25 -19.32
N PRO A 112 -11.54 8.19 -20.26
CA PRO A 112 -10.83 7.89 -21.52
C PRO A 112 -9.36 7.50 -21.30
N VAL A 113 -8.72 8.04 -20.26
CA VAL A 113 -7.35 7.68 -19.88
C VAL A 113 -7.33 6.25 -19.34
N ALA A 114 -8.27 5.90 -18.47
CA ALA A 114 -8.40 4.54 -17.94
C ALA A 114 -8.61 3.51 -19.07
N ARG A 115 -9.56 3.74 -19.98
CA ARG A 115 -9.84 2.81 -21.10
C ARG A 115 -8.63 2.59 -22.00
N ARG A 116 -7.90 3.66 -22.35
CA ARG A 116 -6.66 3.54 -23.13
C ARG A 116 -5.65 2.63 -22.43
N TRP A 117 -5.45 2.81 -21.13
CA TRP A 117 -4.52 1.99 -20.37
C TRP A 117 -5.00 0.56 -20.17
N LEU A 118 -6.29 0.33 -19.97
CA LEU A 118 -6.86 -1.02 -19.92
C LEU A 118 -6.64 -1.78 -21.22
N ALA A 119 -6.83 -1.13 -22.38
CA ALA A 119 -6.53 -1.76 -23.67
C ALA A 119 -5.04 -2.17 -23.76
N VAL A 120 -4.12 -1.25 -23.45
CA VAL A 120 -2.68 -1.53 -23.47
C VAL A 120 -2.29 -2.63 -22.46
N MET A 121 -2.87 -2.63 -21.27
CA MET A 121 -2.59 -3.65 -20.24
C MET A 121 -3.19 -5.01 -20.61
N GLY A 122 -4.36 -5.04 -21.26
CA GLY A 122 -4.99 -6.25 -21.79
C GLY A 122 -4.15 -6.88 -22.90
N GLU A 123 -3.71 -6.08 -23.88
CA GLU A 123 -2.79 -6.53 -24.94
C GLU A 123 -1.47 -7.07 -24.39
N ARG A 124 -1.01 -6.54 -23.25
CA ARG A 124 0.21 -6.99 -22.56
C ARG A 124 -0.01 -8.14 -21.58
N GLY A 125 -1.24 -8.65 -21.48
CA GLY A 125 -1.59 -9.77 -20.60
C GLY A 125 -1.49 -9.45 -19.11
N LEU A 126 -1.59 -8.18 -18.69
CA LEU A 126 -1.53 -7.77 -17.28
C LEU A 126 -2.88 -7.84 -16.58
N ILE A 127 -3.98 -7.76 -17.33
CA ILE A 127 -5.34 -7.87 -16.81
C ILE A 127 -6.04 -9.04 -17.46
N ALA A 128 -7.00 -9.61 -16.73
CA ALA A 128 -7.90 -10.62 -17.23
C ALA A 128 -9.31 -10.02 -17.38
N GLY A 129 -9.99 -10.42 -18.46
CA GLY A 129 -11.33 -9.91 -18.78
C GLY A 129 -11.29 -8.68 -19.69
N GLY A 130 -12.40 -8.49 -20.37
CA GLY A 130 -12.58 -7.51 -21.45
C GLY A 130 -13.96 -7.74 -22.03
N ASP A 131 -14.97 -7.68 -21.16
CA ASP A 131 -16.36 -7.77 -21.60
C ASP A 131 -16.69 -6.48 -22.38
N ASP A 132 -17.55 -6.59 -23.39
CA ASP A 132 -18.15 -5.45 -24.12
C ASP A 132 -19.12 -4.62 -23.23
N ASP A 133 -18.91 -4.65 -21.90
CA ASP A 133 -19.69 -3.93 -20.91
C ASP A 133 -19.20 -2.46 -20.84
N PRO A 134 -20.11 -1.47 -20.75
CA PRO A 134 -19.73 -0.09 -20.44
C PRO A 134 -18.98 0.06 -19.10
N ASP A 135 -19.18 -0.82 -18.12
CA ASP A 135 -18.50 -0.80 -16.81
C ASP A 135 -17.95 -2.19 -16.45
N PRO A 136 -16.93 -2.68 -17.18
CA PRO A 136 -16.46 -4.04 -17.06
C PRO A 136 -15.85 -4.29 -15.69
N ARG A 137 -16.00 -5.53 -15.21
CA ARG A 137 -15.23 -6.02 -14.07
C ARG A 137 -13.75 -6.07 -14.43
N LEU A 138 -12.91 -5.57 -13.54
CA LEU A 138 -11.47 -5.56 -13.69
C LEU A 138 -10.82 -6.58 -12.75
N THR A 139 -9.93 -7.40 -13.29
CA THR A 139 -9.14 -8.37 -12.52
C THR A 139 -7.72 -8.42 -13.06
N LEU A 140 -6.74 -8.68 -12.19
CA LEU A 140 -5.37 -8.91 -12.63
C LEU A 140 -5.27 -10.30 -13.25
N SER A 141 -4.44 -10.40 -14.28
CA SER A 141 -3.91 -11.70 -14.67
C SER A 141 -2.88 -12.17 -13.63
N ALA A 142 -2.47 -13.42 -13.71
CA ALA A 142 -1.35 -13.92 -12.91
C ALA A 142 -0.07 -13.07 -13.11
N GLN A 143 0.21 -12.66 -14.35
CA GLN A 143 1.35 -11.81 -14.67
C GLN A 143 1.23 -10.41 -14.07
N GLY A 144 0.04 -9.79 -14.16
CA GLY A 144 -0.23 -8.49 -13.53
C GLY A 144 -0.05 -8.54 -12.02
N ARG A 145 -0.55 -9.60 -11.38
CA ARG A 145 -0.38 -9.82 -9.95
C ARG A 145 1.09 -9.95 -9.55
N THR A 146 1.87 -10.77 -10.27
CA THR A 146 3.31 -10.91 -10.02
C THR A 146 4.05 -9.59 -10.19
N LEU A 147 3.69 -8.79 -11.20
CA LEU A 147 4.28 -7.47 -11.41
C LEU A 147 4.03 -6.54 -10.23
N VAL A 148 2.77 -6.48 -9.75
CA VAL A 148 2.43 -5.65 -8.58
C VAL A 148 3.21 -6.08 -7.35
N LEU A 149 3.22 -7.38 -7.04
CA LEU A 149 3.94 -7.94 -5.89
C LEU A 149 5.42 -7.53 -5.91
N ARG A 150 6.11 -7.73 -7.04
CA ARG A 150 7.52 -7.32 -7.16
C ARG A 150 7.71 -5.84 -6.86
N CYS A 151 6.88 -4.97 -7.43
CA CYS A 151 6.99 -3.54 -7.25
C CYS A 151 6.65 -3.06 -5.82
N VAL A 152 5.72 -3.72 -5.11
CA VAL A 152 5.35 -3.30 -3.74
C VAL A 152 6.25 -3.90 -2.67
N SER A 153 6.89 -5.05 -2.92
CA SER A 153 7.83 -5.66 -1.98
C SER A 153 9.23 -5.03 -2.02
N GLU A 154 9.58 -4.32 -3.10
CA GLU A 154 10.85 -3.58 -3.23
C GLU A 154 10.83 -2.19 -2.58
N VAL A 155 9.73 -1.82 -1.90
CA VAL A 155 9.45 -0.50 -1.31
C VAL A 155 9.28 -0.61 0.19
#